data_AF-A0A662HHV1-F1
#
_entry.id   AF-A0A662HHV1-F1
#
_cell.length_a   1.000
_cell.length_b   1.000
_cell.length_c   1.000
_cell.angle_alpha   90.00
_cell.angle_beta   90.00
_cell.angle_gamma   90.00
#
_symmetry.space_group_name_H-M   'P 1'
#
loop_
_entity.id
_entity.type
_entity.pdbx_description
1 polymer ?
#
loop_
_entity_poly.entity_id
_entity_poly.type
_entity_poly.pdbx_seq_one_letter_code
_entity_poly.pdbx_strand_id
1 'polypeptide(L)' 'EDSVVIYDRDNFFNEILHKVKRLMDRLGSRRIWIGDDKWIWIVKPDVKFGERVEYVLE' A
#
# COMPACT_ATOMS: atom_id res chain seq x y z
N GLU A 1 1.03 11.16 2.76
CA GLU A 1 1.38 12.54 3.18
C GLU A 1 2.62 13.06 2.47
N ASP A 2 3.51 12.19 1.98
CA ASP A 2 4.75 12.59 1.31
C ASP A 2 4.59 13.02 -0.17
N SER A 3 3.36 13.08 -0.68
CA SER A 3 3.06 13.36 -2.09
C SER A 3 1.70 14.02 -2.29
N VAL A 4 1.58 14.84 -3.34
CA VAL A 4 0.34 15.51 -3.76
C VAL A 4 -0.05 15.10 -5.18
N VAL A 5 -1.34 14.88 -5.42
CA VAL A 5 -1.87 14.62 -6.77
C VAL A 5 -2.02 15.96 -7.50
N ILE A 6 -1.30 16.12 -8.62
CA ILE A 6 -1.29 17.38 -9.39
C ILE A 6 -2.37 17.38 -10.48
N TYR A 7 -2.69 16.21 -11.03
CA TYR A 7 -3.72 16.03 -12.05
C TYR A 7 -4.29 14.62 -11.97
N ASP A 8 -5.62 14.51 -11.94
CA ASP A 8 -6.32 13.24 -11.99
C ASP A 8 -7.64 13.41 -12.76
N ARG A 9 -7.62 13.00 -14.03
CA ARG A 9 -8.80 13.08 -14.88
C ARG A 9 -9.76 11.96 -14.49
N ASP A 10 -11.03 12.33 -14.33
CA ASP A 10 -12.11 11.38 -14.01
C ASP A 10 -11.83 10.53 -12.76
N ASN A 11 -11.02 11.06 -11.81
CA ASN A 11 -10.65 10.40 -10.56
C ASN A 11 -9.97 9.02 -10.74
N PHE A 12 -9.41 8.76 -11.92
CA PHE A 12 -8.84 7.46 -12.30
C PHE A 12 -7.73 7.00 -11.35
N PHE A 13 -6.74 7.86 -11.09
CA PHE A 13 -5.59 7.48 -10.28
C PHE A 13 -5.97 7.35 -8.81
N ASN A 14 -6.80 8.26 -8.33
CA ASN A 14 -7.29 8.23 -6.97
C ASN A 14 -8.12 6.98 -6.68
N GLU A 15 -8.93 6.49 -7.63
CA GLU A 15 -9.64 5.22 -7.49
C GLU A 15 -8.67 4.04 -7.31
N ILE A 16 -7.61 3.96 -8.11
CA ILE A 16 -6.59 2.92 -7.99
C ILE A 16 -5.89 3.01 -6.62
N LEU A 17 -5.49 4.21 -6.18
CA LEU A 17 -4.88 4.41 -4.87
C LEU A 17 -5.81 3.97 -3.74
N HIS A 18 -7.12 4.23 -3.85
CA HIS A 18 -8.10 3.75 -2.88
C HIS A 18 -8.19 2.23 -2.85
N LYS A 19 -8.18 1.55 -4.00
CA LYS A 19 -8.16 0.08 -4.07
C LYS A 19 -6.93 -0.50 -3.39
N VAL A 20 -5.75 0.06 -3.70
CA VAL A 20 -4.48 -0.36 -3.08
C VAL A 20 -4.50 -0.11 -1.58
N LYS A 21 -4.97 1.06 -1.12
CA LYS A 21 -5.07 1.38 0.30
C LYS A 21 -5.98 0.38 1.04
N ARG A 22 -7.16 0.07 0.50
CA ARG A 22 -8.06 -0.94 1.07
C ARG A 22 -7.40 -2.32 1.17
N LEU A 23 -6.66 -2.71 0.13
CA LEU A 23 -5.91 -3.97 0.15
C LEU A 23 -4.85 -3.95 1.26
N MET A 24 -4.06 -2.89 1.37
CA MET A 24 -3.03 -2.73 2.40
C MET A 24 -3.63 -2.77 3.81
N ASP A 25 -4.74 -2.07 4.03
CA ASP A 25 -5.45 -2.07 5.31
C ASP A 25 -5.93 -3.49 5.67
N ARG A 26 -6.53 -4.21 4.70
CA ARG A 26 -6.98 -5.60 4.87
C ARG A 26 -5.83 -6.56 5.20
N LEU A 27 -4.64 -6.32 4.67
CA LEU A 27 -3.44 -7.12 4.93
C LEU A 27 -2.72 -6.75 6.23
N GLY A 28 -3.20 -5.73 6.94
CA GLY A 28 -2.52 -5.22 8.14
C GLY A 28 -1.18 -4.57 7.80
N SER A 29 -1.03 -4.00 6.61
CA SER A 29 0.20 -3.35 6.17
C SER A 29 0.63 -2.26 7.15
N ARG A 30 1.93 -2.18 7.45
CA ARG A 30 2.49 -1.20 8.37
C ARG A 30 3.74 -0.53 7.80
N ARG A 31 3.85 0.77 7.99
CA ARG A 31 5.07 1.54 7.69
C ARG A 31 5.98 1.52 8.90
N ILE A 32 7.22 1.09 8.71
CA ILE A 32 8.25 1.06 9.75
C ILE A 32 9.36 2.04 9.37
N TRP A 33 9.64 2.99 10.26
CA TRP A 33 10.78 3.89 10.14
C TRP A 33 12.06 3.15 10.54
N ILE A 34 13.08 3.26 9.70
CA ILE A 34 14.40 2.63 9.90
C ILE A 34 15.52 3.68 9.98
N GLY A 35 15.14 4.95 10.13
CA GLY A 35 15.99 6.12 10.25
C GLY A 35 15.12 7.38 10.24
N ASP A 36 15.76 8.54 10.28
CA ASP A 36 15.06 9.83 10.40
C ASP A 36 14.22 10.17 9.16
N ASP A 37 14.65 9.74 7.97
CA ASP A 37 14.03 10.02 6.68
C ASP A 37 13.79 8.76 5.83
N LYS A 38 14.00 7.57 6.42
CA LYS A 38 13.89 6.29 5.71
C LYS A 38 12.86 5.40 6.35
N TRP A 39 12.03 4.81 5.52
CA TRP A 39 11.03 3.86 5.95
C TRP A 39 10.88 2.71 4.94
N ILE A 40 10.34 1.60 5.44
CA ILE A 40 9.92 0.46 4.63
C ILE A 40 8.45 0.13 4.93
N TRP A 41 7.74 -0.44 3.96
CA TRP A 41 6.44 -1.05 4.20
C TRP A 41 6.63 -2.54 4.50
N ILE A 42 6.00 -3.01 5.56
CA ILE A 42 5.70 -4.42 5.75
C ILE A 42 4.27 -4.62 5.26
N VAL A 43 4.10 -5.23 4.08
CA VAL A 43 2.80 -5.31 3.39
C VAL A 43 1.88 -6.38 4.01
N LYS A 44 2.42 -7.55 4.32
CA LYS A 44 1.70 -8.64 5.00
C LYS A 44 2.53 -9.11 6.20
N PRO A 45 2.28 -8.62 7.43
CA PRO A 45 3.11 -8.91 8.59
C PRO A 45 3.14 -10.38 9.01
N ASP A 46 2.10 -11.14 8.66
CA ASP A 46 1.92 -12.55 9.00
C ASP A 46 2.29 -13.49 7.84
N VAL A 47 2.99 -12.98 6.80
CA VAL A 47 3.41 -13.80 5.65
C VAL A 47 4.35 -14.92 6.10
N LYS A 48 4.10 -16.13 5.60
CA LYS A 48 4.89 -17.33 5.92
C LYS A 48 5.82 -17.71 4.78
N PHE A 49 6.93 -18.34 5.12
CA PHE A 49 7.84 -18.88 4.12
C PHE A 49 7.13 -19.91 3.22
N GLY A 50 7.30 -19.77 1.90
CA GLY A 50 6.62 -20.60 0.91
C GLY A 50 5.16 -20.23 0.63
N GLU A 51 4.61 -19.20 1.27
CA GLU A 51 3.25 -18.71 1.00
C GLU A 51 3.17 -18.08 -0.40
N ARG A 52 2.24 -18.57 -1.24
CA ARG A 52 1.89 -17.92 -2.51
C ARG A 52 0.97 -16.75 -2.22
N VAL A 53 1.39 -15.55 -2.56
CA VAL A 53 0.65 -14.30 -2.34
C VAL A 53 0.17 -13.75 -3.68
N GLU A 54 -1.14 -13.64 -3.86
CA GLU A 54 -1.78 -13.08 -5.05
C GLU A 54 -3.02 -12.29 -4.65
N TYR A 55 -3.16 -11.07 -5.18
CA TYR A 55 -4.31 -10.20 -4.89
C TYR A 55 -4.82 -9.55 -6.17
N VAL A 56 -6.14 -9.44 -6.24
CA VAL A 56 -6.83 -8.64 -7.26
C VAL A 56 -7.33 -7.36 -6.59
N LEU A 57 -7.14 -6.24 -7.27
CA LEU A 57 -7.68 -4.95 -6.84
C LEU A 57 -9.14 -4.87 -7.28
N GLU A 58 -10.07 -5.06 -6.34
CA GLU A 58 -11.52 -4.88 -6.54
C GLU A 58 -11.90 -3.40 -6.68
#